data_AF-A0A653XPY0-F1
#
_entry.id   AF-A0A653XPY0-F1
#
_cell.length_a   1.000
_cell.length_b   1.000
_cell.length_c   1.000
_cell.angle_alpha   90.00
_cell.angle_beta   90.00
_cell.angle_gamma   90.00
#
_symmetry.space_group_name_H-M   'P 1'
#
loop_
_entity.id
_entity.type
_entity.pdbx_description
1 polymer ?
#
loop_
_entity_poly.entity_id
_entity_poly.type
_entity_poly.pdbx_seq_one_letter_code
_entity_poly.pdbx_strand_id
1 'polypeptide(L)'
;MLPEDVLNRYMNEDLPEFAEIELTDVNQTGNFGNAPLHIACIRGIEDEVVALLDGGAEVNRIGELGNTPLHEAVAQGHTKIAKILLKSGAAVLPQNEFNETPLEMARRRGLTEIVELMEKATA
;
A
#
# COMPACT_ATOMS: atom_id res chain seq x y z
N MET A 1 8.40 2.46 17.88
CA MET A 1 9.73 2.33 17.26
C MET A 1 9.71 1.03 16.50
N LEU A 2 9.54 1.10 15.17
CA LEU A 2 9.58 -0.10 14.34
C LEU A 2 11.04 -0.54 14.23
N PRO A 3 11.35 -1.84 14.37
CA PRO A 3 12.73 -2.31 14.29
C PRO A 3 13.33 -2.03 12.91
N GLU A 4 14.54 -1.49 12.86
CA GLU A 4 15.34 -1.22 11.65
C GLU A 4 15.44 -2.45 10.71
N ASP A 5 15.28 -3.65 11.28
CA ASP A 5 15.29 -4.94 10.58
C ASP A 5 14.18 -5.09 9.55
N VAL A 6 13.04 -4.40 9.73
CA VAL A 6 11.92 -4.49 8.81
C VAL A 6 12.26 -3.74 7.52
N LEU A 7 12.79 -2.51 7.56
CA LEU A 7 13.13 -1.77 6.34
C LEU A 7 14.27 -2.42 5.53
N ASN A 8 15.30 -2.95 6.21
CA ASN A 8 16.47 -3.52 5.54
C ASN A 8 16.19 -4.85 4.80
N ARG A 9 15.07 -5.52 5.09
CA ARG A 9 14.69 -6.79 4.45
C ARG A 9 13.95 -6.63 3.13
N TYR A 10 13.59 -5.40 2.74
CA TYR A 10 12.80 -5.11 1.53
C TYR A 10 13.64 -4.71 0.32
N MET A 11 14.94 -4.47 0.53
CA MET A 11 15.78 -3.76 -0.43
C MET A 11 16.94 -4.57 -1.01
N ASN A 12 17.10 -5.86 -0.69
CA ASN A 12 18.27 -6.63 -1.14
C ASN A 12 17.91 -8.00 -1.71
N GLU A 13 18.06 -8.16 -3.03
CA GLU A 13 18.80 -9.32 -3.54
C GLU A 13 19.83 -8.98 -4.64
N ASP A 14 19.83 -7.81 -5.32
CA ASP A 14 20.91 -7.48 -6.28
C ASP A 14 21.05 -5.96 -6.60
N LEU A 15 21.68 -5.13 -5.77
CA LEU A 15 22.14 -3.80 -6.20
C LEU A 15 23.52 -3.41 -5.63
N PRO A 16 24.36 -2.71 -6.42
CA PRO A 16 25.76 -2.47 -6.13
C PRO A 16 25.97 -1.37 -5.06
N GLU A 17 26.81 -1.71 -4.09
CA GLU A 17 27.57 -1.00 -3.05
C GLU A 17 27.44 0.51 -2.73
N PHE A 18 26.75 1.40 -3.45
CA PHE A 18 26.70 2.82 -3.06
C PHE A 18 25.35 3.50 -3.30
N ALA A 19 24.47 3.39 -2.31
CA ALA A 19 23.55 4.46 -1.93
C ALA A 19 23.04 4.20 -0.51
N GLU A 20 23.78 4.68 0.50
CA GLU A 20 23.20 5.00 1.81
C GLU A 20 22.16 6.10 1.59
N ILE A 21 20.95 5.72 1.22
CA ILE A 21 19.78 6.57 1.41
C ILE A 21 19.39 6.32 2.85
N GLU A 22 19.70 7.26 3.73
CA GLU A 22 19.11 7.28 5.07
C GLU A 22 17.57 7.27 4.90
N LEU A 23 16.94 6.11 5.06
CA LEU A 23 15.50 5.89 4.97
C LEU A 23 14.81 6.47 6.22
N THR A 24 14.93 7.78 6.46
CA THR A 24 14.31 8.46 7.61
C THR A 24 12.84 8.81 7.37
N ASP A 25 12.38 8.74 6.12
CA ASP A 25 10.99 9.04 5.75
C ASP A 25 10.27 7.76 5.31
N VAL A 26 9.28 7.35 6.11
CA VAL A 26 8.39 6.20 5.87
C VAL A 26 7.62 6.30 4.54
N ASN A 27 7.54 7.51 3.97
CA ASN A 27 6.87 7.79 2.71
C ASN A 27 7.83 7.91 1.52
N GLN A 28 9.14 7.81 1.73
CA GLN A 28 10.10 7.90 0.64
C GLN A 28 9.88 6.80 -0.39
N THR A 29 9.78 7.17 -1.66
CA THR A 29 9.57 6.23 -2.77
C THR A 29 10.91 5.73 -3.28
N GLY A 30 11.01 4.41 -3.53
CA GLY A 30 12.18 3.85 -4.21
C GLY A 30 12.22 4.19 -5.70
N ASN A 31 13.17 3.57 -6.43
CA ASN A 31 13.40 3.82 -7.87
C ASN A 31 12.19 3.53 -8.78
N PHE A 32 11.20 2.79 -8.28
CA PHE A 32 9.98 2.42 -9.00
C PHE A 32 8.76 3.24 -8.57
N GLY A 33 8.93 4.34 -7.84
CA GLY A 33 7.83 5.21 -7.42
C GLY A 33 6.96 4.68 -6.28
N ASN A 34 7.17 3.43 -5.85
CA ASN A 34 6.47 2.86 -4.71
C ASN A 34 7.12 3.23 -3.37
N ALA A 35 6.30 3.67 -2.42
CA ALA A 35 6.67 3.84 -1.01
C ALA A 35 6.59 2.50 -0.24
N PRO A 36 7.25 2.35 0.92
CA PRO A 36 7.21 1.13 1.74
C PRO A 36 5.82 0.54 1.94
N LEU A 37 4.80 1.39 2.17
CA LEU A 37 3.42 0.93 2.36
C LEU A 37 2.84 0.22 1.12
N HIS A 38 3.18 0.66 -0.09
CA HIS A 38 2.80 -0.03 -1.32
C HIS A 38 3.44 -1.42 -1.37
N ILE A 39 4.74 -1.51 -1.08
CA ILE A 39 5.48 -2.77 -1.14
C ILE A 39 4.94 -3.78 -0.11
N ALA A 40 4.64 -3.32 1.12
CA ALA A 40 4.02 -4.16 2.14
C ALA A 40 2.63 -4.67 1.70
N CYS A 41 1.84 -3.81 1.05
CA CYS A 41 0.54 -4.19 0.49
C CYS A 41 0.70 -5.20 -0.66
N ILE A 42 1.66 -5.02 -1.57
CA ILE A 42 1.95 -5.97 -2.65
C ILE A 42 2.34 -7.34 -2.07
N ARG A 43 3.24 -7.35 -1.08
CA ARG A 43 3.76 -8.57 -0.45
C ARG A 43 2.77 -9.28 0.46
N GLY A 44 1.70 -8.61 0.87
CA GLY A 44 0.67 -9.24 1.71
C GLY A 44 1.06 -9.36 3.19
N ILE A 45 1.95 -8.51 3.70
CA ILE A 45 2.48 -8.63 5.06
C ILE A 45 1.74 -7.66 6.00
N GLU A 46 0.73 -8.20 6.68
CA GLU A 46 -0.19 -7.44 7.54
C GLU A 46 0.54 -6.65 8.65
N ASP A 47 1.48 -7.29 9.34
CA ASP A 47 2.22 -6.68 10.46
C ASP A 47 2.99 -5.43 10.02
N GLU A 48 3.48 -5.42 8.79
CA GLU A 48 4.22 -4.28 8.26
C GLU A 48 3.33 -3.16 7.79
N VAL A 49 2.17 -3.48 7.20
CA VAL A 49 1.17 -2.47 6.88
C VAL A 49 0.77 -1.73 8.16
N VAL A 50 0.48 -2.46 9.24
CA VAL A 50 0.14 -1.87 10.54
C VAL A 50 1.30 -1.03 11.06
N ALA A 51 2.50 -1.59 11.09
CA ALA A 51 3.70 -0.92 11.53
C ALA A 51 3.92 0.41 10.78
N LEU A 52 3.90 0.39 9.46
CA LEU A 52 4.13 1.56 8.61
C LEU A 52 3.05 2.63 8.84
N LEU A 53 1.78 2.24 8.95
CA LEU A 53 0.68 3.18 9.26
C LEU A 53 0.86 3.82 10.64
N ASP A 54 1.21 3.04 11.67
CA ASP A 54 1.55 3.55 13.01
C ASP A 54 2.79 4.46 12.99
N GLY A 55 3.70 4.22 12.04
CA GLY A 55 4.88 5.03 11.75
C GLY A 55 4.60 6.32 10.98
N GLY A 56 3.34 6.60 10.62
CA GLY A 56 2.95 7.80 9.88
C GLY A 56 2.98 7.67 8.36
N ALA A 57 2.94 6.44 7.83
CA ALA A 57 2.79 6.22 6.40
C ALA A 57 1.48 6.84 5.87
N GLU A 58 1.58 7.53 4.76
CA GLU A 58 0.46 8.12 4.05
C GLU A 58 -0.38 7.03 3.39
N VAL A 59 -1.52 6.71 4.00
CA VAL A 59 -2.45 5.66 3.52
C VAL A 59 -2.94 5.86 2.08
N ASN A 60 -2.94 7.11 1.60
CA ASN A 60 -3.41 7.52 0.27
C ASN A 60 -2.28 7.97 -0.65
N ARG A 61 -1.02 7.68 -0.31
CA ARG A 61 0.12 8.05 -1.16
C ARG A 61 -0.05 7.45 -2.55
N ILE A 62 0.38 8.21 -3.55
CA ILE A 62 0.35 7.76 -4.93
C ILE A 62 1.72 7.14 -5.24
N GLY A 63 1.70 5.87 -5.64
CA GLY A 63 2.86 5.10 -6.02
C GLY A 63 2.99 4.95 -7.53
N GLU A 64 3.55 3.83 -7.95
CA GLU A 64 3.73 3.50 -9.38
C GLU A 64 2.38 3.41 -10.10
N LEU A 65 2.33 3.88 -11.37
CA LEU A 65 1.14 3.85 -12.23
C LEU A 65 -0.09 4.56 -11.62
N GLY A 66 0.12 5.48 -10.68
CA GLY A 66 -0.97 6.18 -9.99
C GLY A 66 -1.70 5.31 -8.95
N ASN A 67 -1.20 4.11 -8.64
CA ASN A 67 -1.83 3.25 -7.64
C ASN A 67 -1.64 3.80 -6.23
N THR A 68 -2.66 3.63 -5.40
CA THR A 68 -2.56 3.81 -3.94
C THR A 68 -2.29 2.47 -3.26
N PRO A 69 -1.89 2.43 -1.98
CA PRO A 69 -1.76 1.16 -1.26
C PRO A 69 -3.02 0.29 -1.31
N LEU A 70 -4.20 0.91 -1.35
CA LEU A 70 -5.47 0.19 -1.46
C LEU A 70 -5.67 -0.44 -2.85
N HIS A 71 -5.22 0.21 -3.93
CA HIS A 71 -5.18 -0.42 -5.26
C HIS A 71 -4.35 -1.70 -5.21
N GLU A 72 -3.13 -1.63 -4.65
CA GLU A 72 -2.21 -2.77 -4.58
C GLU A 72 -2.79 -3.92 -3.75
N ALA A 73 -3.32 -3.64 -2.55
CA ALA A 73 -3.92 -4.66 -1.71
C ALA A 73 -5.11 -5.36 -2.40
N VAL A 74 -5.96 -4.60 -3.10
CA VAL A 74 -7.09 -5.13 -3.87
C VAL A 74 -6.61 -5.94 -5.08
N ALA A 75 -5.62 -5.44 -5.82
CA ALA A 75 -5.04 -6.08 -6.99
C ALA A 75 -4.48 -7.47 -6.65
N GLN A 76 -3.87 -7.61 -5.48
CA GLN A 76 -3.34 -8.89 -4.99
C GLN A 76 -4.37 -9.76 -4.25
N GLY A 77 -5.56 -9.22 -3.94
CA GLY A 77 -6.61 -9.93 -3.23
C GLY A 77 -6.39 -10.06 -1.72
N HIS A 78 -5.51 -9.23 -1.15
CA HIS A 78 -5.20 -9.22 0.29
C HIS A 78 -6.31 -8.51 1.08
N THR A 79 -7.45 -9.18 1.24
CA THR A 79 -8.66 -8.61 1.83
C THR A 79 -8.47 -8.09 3.26
N LYS A 80 -7.64 -8.76 4.08
CA LYS A 80 -7.33 -8.28 5.43
C LYS A 80 -6.56 -6.96 5.42
N ILE A 81 -5.56 -6.82 4.55
CA ILE A 81 -4.81 -5.57 4.36
C ILE A 81 -5.74 -4.47 3.84
N ALA A 82 -6.59 -4.76 2.85
CA ALA A 82 -7.58 -3.80 2.37
C ALA A 82 -8.47 -3.28 3.51
N LYS A 83 -8.91 -4.15 4.44
CA LYS A 83 -9.67 -3.73 5.63
C LYS A 83 -8.86 -2.83 6.56
N ILE A 84 -7.58 -3.12 6.78
CA ILE A 84 -6.68 -2.28 7.61
C ILE A 84 -6.55 -0.88 6.99
N LEU A 85 -6.30 -0.81 5.69
CA LEU A 85 -6.19 0.45 4.96
C LEU A 85 -7.50 1.26 5.01
N LEU A 86 -8.65 0.62 4.78
CA LEU A 86 -9.96 1.27 4.87
C LEU A 86 -10.24 1.85 6.26
N LYS A 87 -9.92 1.10 7.32
CA LYS A 87 -10.02 1.59 8.70
C LYS A 87 -9.09 2.77 8.98
N SER A 88 -7.99 2.86 8.23
CA SER A 88 -6.98 3.92 8.35
C SER A 88 -7.28 5.12 7.44
N GLY A 89 -8.46 5.17 6.79
CA GLY A 89 -8.88 6.30 5.97
C GLY A 89 -8.44 6.24 4.50
N ALA A 90 -8.19 5.03 3.98
CA ALA A 90 -7.92 4.86 2.55
C ALA A 90 -9.10 5.32 1.69
N ALA A 91 -8.81 6.17 0.70
CA ALA A 91 -9.77 6.65 -0.26
C ALA A 91 -10.05 5.58 -1.32
N VAL A 92 -11.33 5.40 -1.66
CA VAL A 92 -11.81 4.30 -2.53
C VAL A 92 -12.16 4.74 -3.95
N LEU A 93 -12.08 6.04 -4.22
CA LEU A 93 -12.42 6.70 -5.49
C LEU A 93 -11.24 7.31 -6.28
N PRO A 94 -10.00 7.46 -5.78
CA PRO A 94 -8.90 7.89 -6.63
C PRO A 94 -8.72 6.94 -7.81
N GLN A 95 -8.49 7.49 -8.99
CA GLN A 95 -8.21 6.73 -10.20
C GLN A 95 -6.69 6.60 -10.39
N ASN A 96 -6.24 5.39 -10.73
CA ASN A 96 -4.89 5.17 -11.22
C ASN A 96 -4.75 5.60 -12.69
N GLU A 97 -3.57 5.42 -13.28
CA GLU A 97 -3.31 5.79 -14.69
C GLU A 97 -4.14 4.99 -15.71
N PHE A 98 -4.75 3.88 -15.29
CA PHE A 98 -5.67 3.09 -16.10
C PHE A 98 -7.14 3.52 -15.96
N ASN A 99 -7.40 4.61 -15.23
CA ASN A 99 -8.73 5.08 -14.85
C ASN A 99 -9.52 4.08 -13.98
N GLU A 100 -8.85 3.12 -13.34
CA GLU A 100 -9.47 2.21 -12.40
C GLU A 100 -9.40 2.80 -10.98
N THR A 101 -10.50 2.74 -10.24
CA THR A 101 -10.54 2.98 -8.80
C THR A 101 -10.32 1.68 -8.01
N PRO A 102 -9.91 1.73 -6.72
CA PRO A 102 -9.84 0.53 -5.89
C PRO A 102 -11.18 -0.21 -5.80
N LEU A 103 -12.29 0.55 -5.76
CA LEU A 103 -13.64 -0.01 -5.73
C LEU A 103 -13.99 -0.78 -7.02
N GLU A 104 -13.67 -0.24 -8.18
CA GLU A 104 -13.89 -0.92 -9.47
C GLU A 104 -13.03 -2.18 -9.59
N MET A 105 -11.76 -2.12 -9.16
CA MET A 105 -10.90 -3.30 -9.11
C MET A 105 -11.47 -4.38 -8.18
N ALA A 106 -11.96 -3.99 -6.99
CA ALA A 106 -12.56 -4.92 -6.03
C ALA A 106 -13.81 -5.60 -6.60
N ARG A 107 -14.67 -4.85 -7.31
CA ARG A 107 -15.84 -5.38 -8.02
C ARG A 107 -15.45 -6.37 -9.11
N ARG A 108 -14.49 -6.00 -9.97
CA ARG A 108 -14.00 -6.87 -11.07
C ARG A 108 -13.41 -8.19 -10.56
N ARG A 109 -12.79 -8.16 -9.37
CA ARG A 109 -12.20 -9.34 -8.72
C ARG A 109 -13.19 -10.15 -7.87
N GLY A 110 -14.43 -9.68 -7.70
CA GLY A 110 -15.44 -10.36 -6.88
C GLY A 110 -15.13 -10.34 -5.37
N LEU A 111 -14.42 -9.32 -4.87
CA LEU A 111 -14.13 -9.16 -3.45
C LEU A 111 -15.34 -8.57 -2.70
N THR A 112 -16.46 -9.30 -2.69
CA THR A 112 -17.78 -8.79 -2.24
C THR A 112 -17.73 -8.12 -0.87
N GLU A 113 -17.06 -8.71 0.11
CA GLU A 113 -16.93 -8.14 1.45
C GLU A 113 -16.21 -6.77 1.45
N ILE A 114 -15.17 -6.62 0.62
CA ILE A 114 -14.43 -5.36 0.50
C ILE A 114 -15.27 -4.31 -0.21
N VAL A 115 -16.00 -4.69 -1.26
CA VAL A 115 -16.93 -3.80 -1.97
C VAL A 115 -17.97 -3.24 -1.01
N GLU A 116 -18.62 -4.09 -0.22
CA GLU A 116 -19.61 -3.66 0.78
C GLU A 116 -19.03 -2.70 1.82
N LEU A 117 -17.77 -2.92 2.25
CA LEU A 117 -17.09 -2.02 3.18
C LEU A 117 -16.78 -0.66 2.54
N MET A 118 -16.30 -0.64 1.29
CA MET A 118 -15.98 0.59 0.56
C MET A 118 -17.23 1.42 0.28
N GLU A 119 -18.34 0.79 -0.11
CA GLU A 119 -19.60 1.49 -0.39
C GLU A 119 -20.17 2.17 0.87
N LYS A 120 -20.02 1.54 2.04
CA LYS A 120 -20.39 2.14 3.34
C LYS A 120 -19.50 3.32 3.72
N ALA A 121 -18.24 3.33 3.28
CA ALA A 121 -17.30 4.43 3.57
C ALA A 121 -17.54 5.67 2.68
N THR A 122 -18.29 5.53 1.59
CA THR A 122 -18.63 6.61 0.65
C THR A 122 -20.04 7.18 0.81
N ALA A 123 -20.85 6.61 1.71
CA ALA A 123 -22.22 7.02 2.00
C ALA A 123 -22.25 8.10 3.11
#